data_AF-A0AAP3M7U5-F1
#
_entry.id   AF-A0AAP3M7U5-F1
#
_cell.length_a   1.000
_cell.length_b   1.000
_cell.length_c   1.000
_cell.angle_alpha   90.00
_cell.angle_beta   90.00
_cell.angle_gamma   90.00
#
_symmetry.space_group_name_H-M   'P 1'
#
loop_
_entity.id
_entity.type
_entity.pdbx_description
1 polymer ?
#
loop_
_entity_poly.entity_id
_entity_poly.type
_entity_poly.pdbx_seq_one_letter_code
_entity_poly.pdbx_strand_id
1 'polypeptide(L)'
;MWVLNLLSEVIAVIDQISNGFVSLLKCFGTVPTSFWSEVGKAAIGSFLGFFLGILAFGLQQRSHLRAAAREERLALLDALNRLITSAGANVEALVQLKLQLLDDLKPEADRVKELAEAAFESDPSSRPAKVQELVELCSTMRYFYQSVQPIQIMRPPDFSEFSSGSRQMPALSLFVHRALGCMEECNRAGEARNLLISELAKESAARHGLPEGRVLYFSQMLAGEANALVENTDFSMDFWRLVLDQLVAFENTLKRDEGLLRFELLPEVENAMPSEELFPKLREQLKKFV
;
A
#
# COMPACT_ATOMS: atom_id res chain seq x y z
N MET A 1 11.60 19.04 29.28
CA MET A 1 10.60 20.05 29.71
C MET A 1 9.70 19.52 30.82
N TRP A 2 9.10 18.33 30.71
CA TRP A 2 8.21 17.74 31.74
C TRP A 2 8.82 17.59 33.14
N VAL A 3 10.09 17.16 33.24
CA VAL A 3 10.79 16.98 34.53
C VAL A 3 10.98 18.31 35.28
N LEU A 4 11.16 19.42 34.56
CA LEU A 4 11.34 20.75 35.16
C LEU A 4 10.01 21.32 35.68
N ASN A 5 8.89 21.08 34.98
CA ASN A 5 7.56 21.44 35.47
C ASN A 5 7.17 20.61 36.70
N LEU A 6 7.48 19.31 36.71
CA LEU A 6 7.25 18.44 37.86
C LEU A 6 8.07 18.89 39.09
N LEU A 7 9.34 19.28 38.88
CA LEU A 7 10.18 19.84 39.94
C LEU A 7 9.64 21.17 40.47
N SER A 8 9.12 22.04 39.60
CA SER A 8 8.47 23.30 39.98
C SER A 8 7.24 23.08 40.86
N GLU A 9 6.37 22.15 40.48
CA GLU A 9 5.18 21.80 41.27
C GLU A 9 5.55 21.16 42.61
N VAL A 10 6.57 20.31 42.64
CA VAL A 10 7.09 19.70 43.88
C VAL A 10 7.67 20.76 44.82
N ILE A 11 8.40 21.75 44.30
CA ILE A 11 8.93 22.86 45.11
C ILE A 11 7.77 23.68 45.70
N ALA A 12 6.72 23.98 44.93
CA ALA A 12 5.55 24.71 45.42
C ALA A 12 4.79 23.96 46.54
N VAL A 13 4.67 22.63 46.42
CA VAL A 13 4.05 21.79 47.45
C VAL A 13 4.91 21.71 48.71
N ILE A 14 6.24 21.59 48.57
CA ILE A 14 7.17 21.63 49.71
C ILE A 14 7.07 22.98 50.44
N ASP A 15 6.93 24.08 49.71
CA ASP A 15 6.81 25.41 50.29
C ASP A 15 5.48 25.62 51.03
N GLN A 16 4.37 25.06 50.50
CA GLN A 16 3.08 25.03 51.21
C GLN A 16 3.11 24.15 52.47
N ILE A 17 3.75 22.98 52.41
CA ILE A 17 3.91 22.09 53.57
C ILE A 17 4.78 22.77 54.63
N SER A 18 5.88 23.42 54.22
CA SER A 18 6.76 24.18 55.10
C SER A 18 6.02 25.31 55.81
N ASN A 19 5.23 26.10 55.07
CA ASN A 19 4.45 27.19 55.64
C ASN A 19 3.33 26.70 56.59
N GLY A 20 2.65 25.60 56.24
CA GLY A 20 1.67 24.94 57.13
C GLY A 20 2.31 24.38 58.40
N PHE A 21 3.52 23.82 58.28
CA PHE A 21 4.29 23.27 59.39
C PHE A 21 4.82 24.34 60.35
N VAL A 22 5.30 25.48 59.81
CA VAL A 22 5.70 26.66 60.60
C VAL A 22 4.51 27.30 61.32
N SER A 23 3.31 27.26 60.73
CA SER A 23 2.10 27.74 61.39
C SER A 23 1.65 26.80 62.51
N LEU A 24 1.77 25.49 62.35
CA LEU A 24 1.53 24.49 63.42
C LEU A 24 2.53 24.63 64.57
N LEU A 25 3.80 24.88 64.26
CA LEU A 25 4.89 25.15 65.20
C LEU A 25 4.62 26.30 66.17
N LYS A 26 3.93 27.34 65.72
CA LYS A 26 3.56 28.49 66.56
C LYS A 26 2.40 28.19 67.52
N CYS A 27 1.59 27.17 67.24
CA CYS A 27 0.45 26.78 68.08
C CYS A 27 0.83 25.85 69.24
N PHE A 28 1.98 25.19 69.18
CA PHE A 28 2.46 24.28 70.23
C PHE A 28 3.67 24.89 70.96
N GLY A 29 3.46 25.47 72.14
CA GLY A 29 4.54 25.90 73.04
C GLY A 29 5.45 24.73 73.46
N THR A 30 6.64 25.06 74.00
CA THR A 30 7.77 24.18 74.40
C THR A 30 7.51 22.68 74.30
N VAL A 31 7.65 22.16 73.09
CA VAL A 31 7.50 20.74 72.79
C VAL A 31 8.81 20.01 73.13
N PRO A 32 8.79 18.84 73.80
CA PRO A 32 10.00 18.10 74.15
C PRO A 32 10.83 17.74 72.90
N THR A 33 12.16 17.78 73.04
CA THR A 33 13.13 17.53 71.96
C THR A 33 12.98 16.14 71.30
N SER A 34 12.38 15.18 72.01
CA SER A 34 12.04 13.85 71.49
C SER A 34 11.00 13.91 70.36
N PHE A 35 10.00 14.78 70.45
CA PHE A 35 8.97 14.95 69.42
C PHE A 35 9.55 15.52 68.12
N TRP A 36 10.44 16.52 68.20
CA TRP A 36 11.13 17.08 67.03
C TRP A 36 12.00 16.06 66.31
N SER A 37 12.64 15.16 67.07
CA SER A 37 13.42 14.06 66.52
C SER A 37 12.55 13.05 65.78
N GLU A 38 11.38 12.69 66.32
CA GLU A 38 10.45 11.77 65.67
C GLU A 38 9.80 12.37 64.43
N VAL A 39 9.38 13.64 64.48
CA VAL A 39 8.83 14.35 63.31
C VAL A 39 9.89 14.53 62.23
N GLY A 40 11.14 14.85 62.59
CA GLY A 40 12.26 14.92 61.66
C GLY A 40 12.54 13.59 60.97
N LYS A 41 12.52 12.48 61.73
CA LYS A 41 12.67 11.11 61.17
C LYS A 41 11.51 10.74 60.25
N ALA A 42 10.28 11.08 60.63
CA ALA A 42 9.09 10.85 59.80
C ALA A 42 9.12 11.68 58.51
N ALA A 43 9.54 12.94 58.58
CA ALA A 43 9.69 13.82 57.42
C ALA A 43 10.80 13.32 56.47
N ILE A 44 11.95 12.91 56.99
CA ILE A 44 13.02 12.30 56.19
C ILE A 44 12.54 11.00 55.55
N GLY A 45 11.87 10.12 56.31
CA GLY A 45 11.31 8.87 55.78
C GLY A 45 10.27 9.09 54.69
N SER A 46 9.41 10.10 54.85
CA SER A 46 8.38 10.46 53.88
C SER A 46 8.98 11.08 52.61
N PHE A 47 9.98 11.96 52.77
CA PHE A 47 10.73 12.54 51.66
C PHE A 47 11.48 11.46 50.87
N LEU A 48 12.21 10.58 51.57
CA LEU A 48 12.94 9.48 50.93
C LEU A 48 11.99 8.52 50.22
N GLY A 49 10.86 8.17 50.85
CA GLY A 49 9.82 7.32 50.26
C GLY A 49 9.18 7.95 49.02
N PHE A 50 8.91 9.25 49.03
CA PHE A 50 8.36 9.98 47.88
C PHE A 50 9.34 10.01 46.69
N PHE A 51 10.62 10.34 46.91
CA PHE A 51 11.62 10.38 45.85
C PHE A 51 11.94 8.99 45.29
N LEU A 52 12.00 7.96 46.14
CA LEU A 52 12.11 6.57 45.71
C LEU A 52 10.87 6.14 44.90
N GLY A 53 9.68 6.60 45.29
CA GLY A 53 8.44 6.39 44.54
C GLY A 53 8.48 7.02 43.14
N ILE A 54 8.94 8.27 43.02
CA ILE A 54 9.12 8.95 41.72
C ILE A 54 10.15 8.21 40.86
N LEU A 55 11.27 7.77 41.46
CA LEU A 55 12.31 7.04 40.74
C LEU A 55 11.78 5.69 40.24
N ALA A 56 11.07 4.94 41.08
CA ALA A 56 10.43 3.68 40.72
C ALA A 56 9.38 3.88 39.61
N PHE A 57 8.54 4.92 39.71
CA PHE A 57 7.59 5.29 38.68
C PHE A 57 8.28 5.64 37.36
N GLY A 58 9.36 6.43 37.39
CA GLY A 58 10.12 6.77 36.20
C GLY A 58 10.78 5.56 35.53
N LEU A 59 11.28 4.60 36.32
CA LEU A 59 11.80 3.33 35.81
C LEU A 59 10.70 2.46 35.21
N GLN A 60 9.56 2.34 35.88
CA GLN A 60 8.39 1.60 35.40
C GLN A 60 7.82 2.23 34.13
N GLN A 61 7.73 3.55 34.04
CA GLN A 61 7.30 4.25 32.83
C GLN A 61 8.28 4.03 31.68
N ARG A 62 9.60 4.05 31.93
CA ARG A 62 10.61 3.71 30.93
C ARG A 62 10.50 2.27 30.44
N SER A 63 10.24 1.31 31.33
CA SER A 63 10.04 -0.08 30.91
C SER A 63 8.78 -0.25 30.08
N HIS A 64 7.66 0.39 30.47
CA HIS A 64 6.42 0.37 29.70
C HIS A 64 6.57 0.99 28.32
N LEU A 65 7.24 2.15 28.21
CA LEU A 65 7.52 2.79 26.91
C LEU A 65 8.39 1.91 26.01
N ARG A 66 9.40 1.24 26.57
CA ARG A 66 10.23 0.29 25.80
C ARG A 66 9.45 -0.94 25.36
N ALA A 67 8.58 -1.47 26.22
CA ALA A 67 7.73 -2.60 25.88
C ALA A 67 6.74 -2.24 24.77
N ALA A 68 6.05 -1.10 24.90
CA ALA A 68 5.13 -0.59 23.88
C ALA A 68 5.84 -0.35 22.53
N ALA A 69 7.02 0.28 22.54
CA ALA A 69 7.80 0.49 21.31
C ALA A 69 8.25 -0.83 20.66
N ARG A 70 8.53 -1.87 21.45
CA ARG A 70 8.87 -3.20 20.94
C ARG A 70 7.66 -3.88 20.33
N GLU A 71 6.51 -3.81 20.99
CA GLU A 71 5.25 -4.38 20.50
C GLU A 71 4.81 -3.71 19.20
N GLU A 72 4.83 -2.37 19.13
CA GLU A 72 4.54 -1.62 17.91
C GLU A 72 5.47 -2.01 16.76
N ARG A 73 6.77 -2.20 17.04
CA ARG A 73 7.74 -2.65 16.04
C ARG A 73 7.43 -4.05 15.53
N LEU A 74 7.12 -4.99 16.42
CA LEU A 74 6.78 -6.37 16.03
C LEU A 74 5.51 -6.41 15.19
N ALA A 75 4.48 -5.64 15.58
CA ALA A 75 3.24 -5.51 14.81
C ALA A 75 3.50 -4.91 13.41
N LEU A 76 4.35 -3.88 13.32
CA LEU A 76 4.75 -3.31 12.03
C LEU A 76 5.46 -4.36 11.16
N LEU A 77 6.43 -5.09 11.69
CA LEU A 77 7.17 -6.11 10.93
C LEU A 77 6.25 -7.21 10.42
N ASP A 78 5.30 -7.67 11.25
CA ASP A 78 4.30 -8.64 10.85
C ASP A 78 3.39 -8.11 9.72
N ALA A 79 2.93 -6.86 9.83
CA ALA A 79 2.16 -6.21 8.77
C ALA A 79 2.98 -6.09 7.46
N LEU A 80 4.25 -5.69 7.55
CA LEU A 80 5.13 -5.62 6.37
C LEU A 80 5.37 -7.01 5.75
N ASN A 81 5.51 -8.07 6.55
CA ASN A 81 5.64 -9.44 6.05
C ASN A 81 4.38 -9.91 5.32
N ARG A 82 3.20 -9.58 5.83
CA ARG A 82 1.92 -9.85 5.16
C ARG A 82 1.79 -9.03 3.87
N LEU A 83 2.25 -7.78 3.86
CA LEU A 83 2.32 -6.96 2.66
C LEU A 83 3.26 -7.57 1.61
N ILE A 84 4.44 -8.03 2.01
CA ILE A 84 5.40 -8.70 1.13
C ILE A 84 4.79 -9.96 0.51
N THR A 85 4.09 -10.75 1.31
CA THR A 85 3.42 -11.98 0.84
C THR A 85 2.31 -11.66 -0.16
N SER A 86 1.51 -10.63 0.12
CA SER A 86 0.48 -10.13 -0.79
C SER A 86 1.07 -9.58 -2.09
N ALA A 87 2.15 -8.79 -2.02
CA ALA A 87 2.86 -8.30 -3.19
C ALA A 87 3.35 -9.44 -4.07
N GLY A 88 3.95 -10.47 -3.47
CA GLY A 88 4.44 -11.64 -4.20
C GLY A 88 3.34 -12.41 -4.93
N ALA A 89 2.25 -12.73 -4.24
CA ALA A 89 1.11 -13.41 -4.84
C ALA A 89 0.47 -12.60 -5.98
N ASN A 90 0.35 -11.28 -5.81
CA ASN A 90 -0.24 -10.40 -6.81
C ASN A 90 0.67 -10.24 -8.05
N VAL A 91 1.99 -10.08 -7.86
CA VAL A 91 2.96 -10.03 -8.97
C VAL A 91 2.95 -11.34 -9.74
N GLU A 92 2.96 -12.49 -9.06
CA GLU A 92 2.89 -13.80 -9.71
C GLU A 92 1.63 -13.93 -10.57
N ALA A 93 0.47 -13.56 -10.04
CA ALA A 93 -0.79 -13.63 -10.78
C ALA A 93 -0.82 -12.72 -12.03
N LEU A 94 -0.23 -11.53 -11.94
CA LEU A 94 -0.10 -10.59 -13.07
C LEU A 94 0.86 -11.12 -14.15
N VAL A 95 2.01 -11.65 -13.73
CA VAL A 95 3.00 -12.25 -14.63
C VAL A 95 2.41 -13.45 -15.37
N GLN A 96 1.69 -14.31 -14.66
CA GLN A 96 1.02 -15.46 -15.27
C GLN A 96 -0.01 -15.00 -16.31
N LEU A 97 -0.84 -14.01 -16.01
CA LEU A 97 -1.77 -13.44 -17.00
C LEU A 97 -1.02 -12.91 -18.22
N LYS A 98 0.07 -12.17 -17.99
CA LYS A 98 0.86 -11.55 -19.05
C LYS A 98 1.44 -12.59 -20.00
N LEU A 99 2.18 -13.55 -19.46
CA LEU A 99 2.86 -14.60 -20.23
C LEU A 99 1.89 -15.58 -20.90
N GLN A 100 0.74 -15.87 -20.28
CA GLN A 100 -0.21 -16.84 -20.83
C GLN A 100 -1.13 -16.26 -21.89
N LEU A 101 -1.31 -14.93 -21.92
CA LEU A 101 -2.33 -14.30 -22.75
C LEU A 101 -1.93 -12.95 -23.33
N LEU A 102 -1.44 -12.02 -22.50
CA LEU A 102 -1.31 -10.62 -22.93
C LEU A 102 -0.23 -10.41 -23.98
N ASP A 103 0.88 -11.14 -23.89
CA ASP A 103 1.98 -11.05 -24.84
C ASP A 103 1.55 -11.46 -26.26
N ASP A 104 0.63 -12.42 -26.38
CA ASP A 104 0.04 -12.85 -27.66
C ASP A 104 -1.18 -12.00 -28.06
N LEU A 105 -1.97 -11.52 -27.09
CA LEU A 105 -3.15 -10.69 -27.33
C LEU A 105 -2.79 -9.29 -27.85
N LYS A 106 -1.71 -8.69 -27.34
CA LYS A 106 -1.33 -7.30 -27.68
C LYS A 106 -1.06 -7.12 -29.17
N PRO A 107 -0.24 -7.96 -29.84
CA PRO A 107 -0.03 -7.86 -31.29
C PRO A 107 -1.30 -8.04 -32.11
N GLU A 108 -2.20 -8.94 -31.67
CA GLU A 108 -3.48 -9.13 -32.35
C GLU A 108 -4.38 -7.89 -32.21
N ALA A 109 -4.49 -7.33 -31.01
CA ALA A 109 -5.28 -6.14 -30.72
C ALA A 109 -4.78 -4.90 -31.50
N ASP A 110 -3.46 -4.73 -31.63
CA ASP A 110 -2.87 -3.62 -32.38
C ASP A 110 -3.21 -3.70 -33.87
N ARG A 111 -3.12 -4.90 -34.46
CA ARG A 111 -3.47 -5.10 -35.88
C ARG A 111 -4.95 -4.88 -36.14
N VAL A 112 -5.83 -5.33 -35.24
CA VAL A 112 -7.27 -5.07 -35.36
C VAL A 112 -7.54 -3.57 -35.29
N LYS A 113 -6.92 -2.87 -34.34
CA LYS A 113 -7.08 -1.44 -34.18
C LYS A 113 -6.67 -0.68 -35.45
N GLU A 114 -5.48 -0.97 -35.98
CA GLU A 114 -4.95 -0.34 -37.19
C GLU A 114 -5.89 -0.55 -38.39
N LEU A 115 -6.34 -1.78 -38.64
CA LEU A 115 -7.25 -2.05 -39.76
C LEU A 115 -8.64 -1.46 -39.54
N ALA A 116 -9.17 -1.47 -38.32
CA ALA A 116 -10.47 -0.90 -38.02
C ALA A 116 -10.47 0.63 -38.18
N GLU A 117 -9.40 1.30 -37.75
CA GLU A 117 -9.19 2.74 -37.98
C GLU A 117 -9.08 3.05 -39.47
N ALA A 118 -8.25 2.30 -40.21
CA ALA A 118 -8.11 2.46 -41.66
C ALA A 118 -9.44 2.27 -42.41
N ALA A 119 -10.23 1.25 -42.03
CA ALA A 119 -11.53 0.98 -42.62
C ALA A 119 -12.56 2.09 -42.30
N PHE A 120 -12.50 2.65 -41.09
CA PHE A 120 -13.37 3.77 -40.69
C PHE A 120 -13.07 5.04 -41.48
N GLU A 121 -11.79 5.36 -41.66
CA GLU A 121 -11.31 6.55 -42.39
C GLU A 121 -11.46 6.43 -43.92
N SER A 122 -11.69 5.23 -44.43
CA SER A 122 -11.87 4.96 -45.86
C SER A 122 -13.15 5.60 -46.44
N ASP A 123 -13.09 5.95 -47.73
CA ASP A 123 -14.25 6.41 -48.49
C ASP A 123 -15.39 5.38 -48.47
N PRO A 124 -16.67 5.80 -48.41
CA PRO A 124 -17.80 4.88 -48.29
C PRO A 124 -17.89 3.79 -49.37
N SER A 125 -17.39 4.06 -50.58
CA SER A 125 -17.35 3.09 -51.68
C SER A 125 -16.29 1.99 -51.51
N SER A 126 -15.23 2.26 -50.73
CA SER A 126 -14.11 1.35 -50.49
C SER A 126 -14.17 0.65 -49.13
N ARG A 127 -14.92 1.23 -48.19
CA ARG A 127 -15.12 0.71 -46.83
C ARG A 127 -15.60 -0.75 -46.78
N PRO A 128 -16.56 -1.22 -47.59
CA PRO A 128 -17.03 -2.60 -47.53
C PRO A 128 -15.90 -3.62 -47.75
N ALA A 129 -14.99 -3.33 -48.69
CA ALA A 129 -13.83 -4.19 -48.95
C ALA A 129 -12.85 -4.19 -47.76
N LYS A 130 -12.62 -3.03 -47.15
CA LYS A 130 -11.76 -2.89 -45.96
C LYS A 130 -12.34 -3.58 -44.72
N VAL A 131 -13.66 -3.50 -44.53
CA VAL A 131 -14.36 -4.23 -43.47
C VAL A 131 -14.26 -5.73 -43.71
N GLN A 132 -14.35 -6.19 -44.95
CA GLN A 132 -14.16 -7.61 -45.28
C GLN A 132 -12.72 -8.09 -44.97
N GLU A 133 -11.69 -7.30 -45.32
CA GLU A 133 -10.29 -7.57 -44.93
C GLU A 133 -10.14 -7.70 -43.40
N LEU A 134 -10.79 -6.80 -42.63
CA LEU A 134 -10.80 -6.85 -41.17
C LEU A 134 -11.48 -8.11 -40.63
N VAL A 135 -12.62 -8.51 -41.19
CA VAL A 135 -13.32 -9.75 -40.79
C VAL A 135 -12.45 -10.97 -41.04
N GLU A 136 -11.78 -11.02 -42.20
CA GLU A 136 -10.86 -12.11 -42.54
C GLU A 136 -9.68 -12.16 -41.56
N LEU A 137 -9.06 -11.01 -41.24
CA LEU A 137 -8.01 -10.96 -40.24
C LEU A 137 -8.51 -11.47 -38.89
N CYS A 138 -9.62 -10.93 -38.39
CA CYS A 138 -10.24 -11.32 -37.13
C CYS A 138 -10.51 -12.83 -37.07
N SER A 139 -10.93 -13.46 -38.16
CA SER A 139 -11.20 -14.90 -38.20
C SER A 139 -9.96 -15.78 -37.93
N THR A 140 -8.76 -15.22 -38.10
CA THR A 140 -7.48 -15.91 -37.86
C THR A 140 -6.90 -15.67 -36.47
N MET A 141 -7.49 -14.77 -35.68
CA MET A 141 -6.96 -14.32 -34.39
C MET A 141 -7.51 -15.17 -33.25
N ARG A 142 -6.62 -15.91 -32.60
CA ARG A 142 -7.00 -16.84 -31.53
C ARG A 142 -7.20 -16.10 -30.21
N TYR A 143 -6.25 -15.27 -29.84
CA TYR A 143 -6.19 -14.65 -28.52
C TYR A 143 -7.18 -13.48 -28.42
N PHE A 144 -7.44 -12.81 -29.54
CA PHE A 144 -8.35 -11.68 -29.66
C PHE A 144 -9.80 -11.98 -29.27
N TYR A 145 -10.22 -13.25 -29.32
CA TYR A 145 -11.54 -13.69 -28.86
C TYR A 145 -11.49 -14.63 -27.64
N GLN A 146 -10.31 -14.89 -27.08
CA GLN A 146 -10.18 -15.72 -25.90
C GLN A 146 -10.66 -14.98 -24.65
N SER A 147 -11.61 -15.55 -23.90
CA SER A 147 -12.07 -14.96 -22.64
C SER A 147 -10.97 -14.90 -21.59
N VAL A 148 -10.97 -13.82 -20.80
CA VAL A 148 -10.01 -13.57 -19.72
C VAL A 148 -10.64 -14.00 -18.39
N GLN A 149 -9.91 -14.74 -17.55
CA GLN A 149 -10.36 -15.02 -16.19
C GLN A 149 -9.95 -13.87 -15.26
N PRO A 150 -10.80 -13.46 -14.31
CA PRO A 150 -10.43 -12.46 -13.32
C PRO A 150 -9.21 -12.92 -12.51
N ILE A 151 -8.26 -12.01 -12.33
CA ILE A 151 -7.09 -12.22 -11.47
C ILE A 151 -7.55 -12.23 -10.02
N GLN A 152 -7.08 -13.20 -9.25
CA GLN A 152 -7.27 -13.20 -7.80
C GLN A 152 -6.37 -12.14 -7.16
N ILE A 153 -6.99 -11.20 -6.45
CA ILE A 153 -6.28 -10.14 -5.74
C ILE A 153 -6.11 -10.57 -4.28
N MET A 154 -4.88 -10.85 -3.87
CA MET A 154 -4.55 -11.03 -2.46
C MET A 154 -4.48 -9.67 -1.79
N ARG A 155 -5.49 -9.34 -0.98
CA ARG A 155 -5.54 -8.05 -0.29
C ARG A 155 -4.35 -7.91 0.69
N PRO A 156 -3.64 -6.77 0.68
CA PRO A 156 -2.64 -6.46 1.69
C PRO A 156 -3.31 -6.22 3.05
N PRO A 157 -2.55 -6.17 4.16
CA PRO A 157 -3.08 -5.76 5.46
C PRO A 157 -3.74 -4.38 5.39
N ASP A 158 -4.61 -4.07 6.35
CA ASP A 158 -5.26 -2.78 6.40
C ASP A 158 -4.24 -1.67 6.67
N PHE A 159 -4.48 -0.47 6.12
CA PHE A 159 -3.59 0.67 6.31
C PHE A 159 -3.33 0.97 7.80
N SER A 160 -4.33 0.75 8.67
CA SER A 160 -4.21 0.91 10.11
C SER A 160 -3.06 0.08 10.70
N GLU A 161 -2.81 -1.11 10.18
CA GLU A 161 -1.85 -2.08 10.70
C GLU A 161 -0.39 -1.69 10.43
N PHE A 162 -0.12 -0.97 9.33
CA PHE A 162 1.23 -0.48 8.99
C PHE A 162 1.32 1.04 8.95
N SER A 163 0.30 1.74 9.45
CA SER A 163 0.22 3.20 9.49
C SER A 163 1.37 3.82 10.29
N SER A 164 1.90 3.14 11.30
CA SER A 164 3.10 3.55 12.05
C SER A 164 4.36 3.64 11.15
N GLY A 165 4.42 2.80 10.10
CA GLY A 165 5.47 2.80 9.08
C GLY A 165 5.41 3.98 8.11
N SER A 166 4.26 4.68 8.01
CA SER A 166 4.08 5.82 7.08
C SER A 166 5.06 6.98 7.32
N ARG A 167 5.60 7.13 8.55
CA ARG A 167 6.64 8.11 8.85
C ARG A 167 7.96 7.81 8.14
N GLN A 168 8.23 6.53 7.89
CA GLN A 168 9.49 6.05 7.33
C GLN A 168 9.34 5.79 5.82
N MET A 169 8.17 5.28 5.41
CA MET A 169 7.82 4.98 4.02
C MET A 169 6.49 5.67 3.64
N PRO A 170 6.47 7.01 3.51
CA PRO A 170 5.23 7.77 3.27
C PRO A 170 4.56 7.45 1.93
N ALA A 171 5.33 6.96 0.95
CA ALA A 171 4.82 6.60 -0.37
C ALA A 171 4.25 5.17 -0.43
N LEU A 172 4.49 4.34 0.59
CA LEU A 172 4.13 2.92 0.56
C LEU A 172 2.63 2.70 0.35
N SER A 173 1.80 3.41 1.11
CA SER A 173 0.35 3.31 0.97
C SER A 173 -0.14 3.74 -0.41
N LEU A 174 0.43 4.81 -0.97
CA LEU A 174 0.10 5.27 -2.32
C LEU A 174 0.40 4.18 -3.35
N PHE A 175 1.59 3.59 -3.32
CA PHE A 175 1.97 2.55 -4.28
C PHE A 175 1.10 1.31 -4.14
N VAL A 176 0.82 0.86 -2.93
CA VAL A 176 -0.10 -0.26 -2.67
C VAL A 176 -1.50 0.01 -3.22
N HIS A 177 -2.06 1.20 -2.95
CA HIS A 177 -3.38 1.58 -3.46
C HIS A 177 -3.42 1.65 -4.98
N ARG A 178 -2.36 2.19 -5.61
CA ARG A 178 -2.25 2.26 -7.07
C ARG A 178 -2.11 0.87 -7.70
N ALA A 179 -1.29 0.00 -7.11
CA ALA A 179 -1.11 -1.37 -7.58
C ALA A 179 -2.45 -2.13 -7.60
N LEU A 180 -3.18 -2.10 -6.48
CA LEU A 180 -4.49 -2.74 -6.37
C LEU A 180 -5.53 -2.11 -7.30
N GLY A 181 -5.56 -0.79 -7.40
CA GLY A 181 -6.46 -0.08 -8.31
C GLY A 181 -6.27 -0.53 -9.75
N CYS A 182 -5.01 -0.64 -10.21
CA CYS A 182 -4.71 -1.16 -11.54
C CYS A 182 -5.13 -2.64 -11.71
N MET A 183 -4.99 -3.49 -10.70
CA MET A 183 -5.51 -4.87 -10.79
C MET A 183 -7.04 -4.92 -10.90
N GLU A 184 -7.74 -4.03 -10.17
CA GLU A 184 -9.20 -3.92 -10.25
C GLU A 184 -9.66 -3.39 -11.61
N GLU A 185 -8.95 -2.43 -12.20
CA GLU A 185 -9.18 -1.97 -13.58
C GLU A 185 -8.90 -3.08 -14.59
N CYS A 186 -7.83 -3.86 -14.39
CA CYS A 186 -7.52 -5.03 -15.22
C CYS A 186 -8.66 -6.05 -15.22
N ASN A 187 -9.21 -6.38 -14.05
CA ASN A 187 -10.38 -7.28 -13.96
C ASN A 187 -11.61 -6.68 -14.64
N ARG A 188 -11.87 -5.38 -14.48
CA ARG A 188 -12.99 -4.69 -15.15
C ARG A 188 -12.86 -4.71 -16.67
N ALA A 189 -11.66 -4.44 -17.21
CA ALA A 189 -11.40 -4.52 -18.64
C ALA A 189 -11.59 -5.96 -19.18
N GLY A 190 -11.12 -6.96 -18.44
CA GLY A 190 -11.32 -8.38 -18.77
C GLY A 190 -12.81 -8.77 -18.82
N GLU A 191 -13.60 -8.35 -17.84
CA GLU A 191 -15.05 -8.57 -17.79
C GLU A 191 -15.78 -7.86 -18.94
N ALA A 192 -15.48 -6.59 -19.18
CA ALA A 192 -16.06 -5.81 -20.26
C ALA A 192 -15.76 -6.46 -21.62
N ARG A 193 -14.53 -6.92 -21.83
CA ARG A 193 -14.13 -7.63 -23.04
C ARG A 193 -14.87 -8.96 -23.21
N ASN A 194 -14.99 -9.75 -22.16
CA ASN A 194 -15.76 -11.01 -22.19
C ASN A 194 -17.22 -10.77 -22.57
N LEU A 195 -17.82 -9.70 -22.03
CA LEU A 195 -19.18 -9.29 -22.38
C LEU A 195 -19.27 -8.90 -23.86
N LEU A 196 -18.35 -8.08 -24.37
CA LEU A 196 -18.30 -7.68 -25.78
C LEU A 196 -18.15 -8.88 -26.73
N ILE A 197 -17.33 -9.88 -26.38
CA ILE A 197 -17.19 -11.12 -27.16
C ILE A 197 -18.53 -11.88 -27.20
N SER A 198 -19.20 -12.00 -26.06
CA SER A 198 -20.51 -12.64 -25.97
C SER A 198 -21.57 -11.90 -26.81
N GLU A 199 -21.63 -10.58 -26.71
CA GLU A 199 -22.60 -9.78 -27.48
C GLU A 199 -22.32 -9.84 -28.99
N LEU A 200 -21.05 -9.77 -29.40
CA LEU A 200 -20.65 -9.96 -30.79
C LEU A 200 -21.10 -11.34 -31.32
N ALA A 201 -20.89 -12.40 -30.55
CA ALA A 201 -21.32 -13.75 -30.93
C ALA A 201 -22.84 -13.87 -31.08
N LYS A 202 -23.61 -13.24 -30.18
CA LYS A 202 -25.08 -13.19 -30.27
C LYS A 202 -25.56 -12.44 -31.50
N GLU A 203 -24.96 -11.28 -31.80
CA GLU A 203 -25.33 -10.49 -32.98
C GLU A 203 -24.89 -11.16 -34.28
N SER A 204 -23.74 -11.81 -34.30
CA SER A 204 -23.28 -12.58 -35.46
C SER A 204 -24.20 -13.76 -35.78
N ALA A 205 -24.89 -14.32 -34.78
CA ALA A 205 -25.85 -15.41 -34.96
C ALA A 205 -27.22 -14.93 -35.50
N ALA A 206 -27.44 -13.62 -35.60
CA ALA A 206 -28.69 -13.08 -36.14
C ALA A 206 -28.81 -13.33 -37.66
N ARG A 207 -30.04 -13.48 -38.17
CA ARG A 207 -30.33 -13.86 -39.56
C ARG A 207 -29.77 -12.93 -40.64
N HIS A 208 -29.43 -11.69 -40.30
CA HIS A 208 -28.96 -10.67 -41.24
C HIS A 208 -27.44 -10.45 -41.20
N GLY A 209 -26.72 -11.18 -40.34
CA GLY A 209 -25.30 -10.94 -40.08
C GLY A 209 -25.04 -9.59 -39.38
N LEU A 210 -23.77 -9.29 -39.13
CA LEU A 210 -23.34 -8.02 -38.55
C LEU A 210 -23.18 -6.96 -39.65
N PRO A 211 -23.86 -5.80 -39.56
CA PRO A 211 -23.64 -4.71 -40.49
C PRO A 211 -22.24 -4.09 -40.25
N GLU A 212 -21.67 -3.47 -41.29
CA GLU A 212 -20.30 -2.92 -41.30
C GLU A 212 -19.99 -2.05 -40.08
N GLY A 213 -20.90 -1.13 -39.73
CA GLY A 213 -20.71 -0.25 -38.58
C GLY A 213 -20.64 -0.99 -37.23
N ARG A 214 -21.31 -2.14 -37.11
CA ARG A 214 -21.22 -2.98 -35.90
C ARG A 214 -19.90 -3.75 -35.85
N VAL A 215 -19.42 -4.23 -37.00
CA VAL A 215 -18.09 -4.88 -37.10
C VAL A 215 -17.00 -3.92 -36.65
N LEU A 216 -16.99 -2.68 -37.17
CA LEU A 216 -16.03 -1.65 -36.77
C LEU A 216 -16.13 -1.32 -35.28
N TYR A 217 -17.36 -1.12 -34.79
CA TYR A 217 -17.61 -0.84 -33.37
C TYR A 217 -17.04 -1.92 -32.45
N PHE A 218 -17.39 -3.19 -32.67
CA PHE A 218 -16.90 -4.27 -31.81
C PHE A 218 -15.39 -4.46 -31.91
N SER A 219 -14.83 -4.34 -33.12
CA SER A 219 -13.38 -4.47 -33.33
C SER A 219 -12.60 -3.39 -32.57
N GLN A 220 -13.04 -2.13 -32.64
CA GLN A 220 -12.41 -1.03 -31.91
C GLN A 220 -12.57 -1.15 -30.39
N MET A 221 -13.78 -1.50 -29.92
CA MET A 221 -14.03 -1.67 -28.49
C MET A 221 -13.21 -2.83 -27.90
N LEU A 222 -13.19 -3.99 -28.57
CA LEU A 222 -12.41 -5.15 -28.13
C LEU A 222 -10.91 -4.88 -28.12
N ALA A 223 -10.39 -4.17 -29.14
CA ALA A 223 -8.98 -3.77 -29.18
C ALA A 223 -8.65 -2.73 -28.09
N GLY A 224 -9.59 -1.83 -27.79
CA GLY A 224 -9.47 -0.87 -26.68
C GLY A 224 -9.35 -1.58 -25.33
N GLU A 225 -10.27 -2.50 -25.03
CA GLU A 225 -10.24 -3.26 -23.77
C GLU A 225 -9.00 -4.17 -23.67
N ALA A 226 -8.54 -4.75 -24.78
CA ALA A 226 -7.30 -5.53 -24.80
C ALA A 226 -6.07 -4.68 -24.48
N ASN A 227 -5.99 -3.46 -25.00
CA ASN A 227 -4.92 -2.52 -24.66
C ASN A 227 -5.00 -2.08 -23.19
N ALA A 228 -6.20 -1.76 -22.70
CA ALA A 228 -6.40 -1.40 -21.30
C ALA A 228 -5.98 -2.53 -20.35
N LEU A 229 -6.23 -3.79 -20.72
CA LEU A 229 -5.81 -4.96 -19.94
C LEU A 229 -4.28 -5.06 -19.84
N VAL A 230 -3.58 -4.86 -20.96
CA VAL A 230 -2.11 -4.87 -21.03
C VAL A 230 -1.52 -3.72 -20.22
N GLU A 231 -2.00 -2.50 -20.45
CA GLU A 231 -1.51 -1.31 -19.75
C GLU A 231 -1.72 -1.39 -18.23
N ASN A 232 -2.90 -1.79 -17.77
CA ASN A 232 -3.18 -1.90 -16.34
C ASN A 232 -2.38 -3.03 -15.67
N THR A 233 -2.09 -4.11 -16.40
CA THR A 233 -1.20 -5.17 -15.91
C THR A 233 0.22 -4.62 -15.69
N ASP A 234 0.77 -3.94 -16.68
CA ASP A 234 2.10 -3.34 -16.61
C ASP A 234 2.19 -2.25 -15.53
N PHE A 235 1.17 -1.40 -15.41
CA PHE A 235 1.11 -0.39 -14.35
C PHE A 235 1.07 -1.03 -12.96
N SER A 236 0.27 -2.08 -12.77
CA SER A 236 0.18 -2.77 -11.50
C SER A 236 1.52 -3.42 -11.12
N MET A 237 2.17 -4.08 -12.07
CA MET A 237 3.49 -4.68 -11.90
C MET A 237 4.54 -3.63 -11.52
N ASP A 238 4.56 -2.47 -12.18
CA ASP A 238 5.46 -1.36 -11.83
C ASP A 238 5.19 -0.84 -10.41
N PHE A 239 3.94 -0.64 -10.01
CA PHE A 239 3.63 -0.21 -8.65
C PHE A 239 4.03 -1.23 -7.59
N TRP A 240 3.87 -2.53 -7.85
CA TRP A 240 4.37 -3.56 -6.95
C TRP A 240 5.90 -3.55 -6.86
N ARG A 241 6.62 -3.28 -7.95
CA ARG A 241 8.08 -3.05 -7.91
C ARG A 241 8.42 -1.87 -6.99
N LEU A 242 7.70 -0.75 -7.10
CA LEU A 242 7.92 0.42 -6.23
C LEU A 242 7.63 0.12 -4.75
N VAL A 243 6.65 -0.73 -4.45
CA VAL A 243 6.39 -1.22 -3.09
C VAL A 243 7.60 -2.01 -2.57
N LEU A 244 8.13 -2.94 -3.36
CA LEU A 244 9.28 -3.76 -3.01
C LEU A 244 10.54 -2.91 -2.79
N ASP A 245 10.80 -1.92 -3.66
CA ASP A 245 11.91 -0.97 -3.51
C ASP A 245 11.85 -0.23 -2.16
N GLN A 246 10.66 0.22 -1.74
CA GLN A 246 10.48 0.88 -0.43
C GLN A 246 10.76 -0.08 0.73
N LEU A 247 10.33 -1.33 0.62
CA LEU A 247 10.54 -2.35 1.64
C LEU A 247 12.02 -2.73 1.77
N VAL A 248 12.73 -2.87 0.65
CA VAL A 248 14.19 -3.08 0.64
C VAL A 248 14.94 -1.88 1.22
N ALA A 249 14.52 -0.64 0.90
CA ALA A 249 15.10 0.55 1.50
C ALA A 249 14.89 0.58 3.03
N PHE A 250 13.72 0.15 3.50
CA PHE A 250 13.43 0.03 4.93
C PHE A 250 14.22 -1.09 5.61
N GLU A 251 14.38 -2.25 4.98
CA GLU A 251 15.20 -3.36 5.47
C GLU A 251 16.62 -2.90 5.82
N ASN A 252 17.22 -2.06 4.98
CA ASN A 252 18.55 -1.51 5.20
C ASN A 252 18.66 -0.60 6.44
N THR A 253 17.54 -0.16 7.01
CA THR A 253 17.48 0.61 8.27
C THR A 253 17.31 -0.27 9.51
N LEU A 254 16.93 -1.55 9.32
CA LEU A 254 16.75 -2.50 10.41
C LEU A 254 18.11 -3.02 10.91
N LYS A 255 18.15 -3.48 12.16
CA LYS A 255 19.31 -4.26 12.63
C LYS A 255 19.24 -5.65 11.98
N ARG A 256 20.40 -6.31 11.87
CA ARG A 256 20.47 -7.70 11.39
C ARG A 256 19.51 -8.60 12.17
N ASP A 257 18.86 -9.52 11.46
CA ASP A 257 18.00 -10.59 11.99
C ASP A 257 16.68 -10.13 12.63
N GLU A 258 16.11 -9.01 12.20
CA GLU A 258 14.82 -8.53 12.71
C GLU A 258 13.57 -9.17 12.08
N GLY A 259 13.74 -10.18 11.21
CA GLY A 259 12.64 -11.04 10.76
C GLY A 259 11.73 -10.43 9.70
N LEU A 260 12.19 -9.43 8.95
CA LEU A 260 11.53 -8.98 7.73
C LEU A 260 11.80 -10.02 6.62
N LEU A 261 10.74 -10.46 5.95
CA LEU A 261 10.86 -11.32 4.78
C LEU A 261 11.51 -10.55 3.64
N ARG A 262 12.38 -11.22 2.88
CA ARG A 262 12.90 -10.68 1.63
C ARG A 262 12.14 -11.30 0.48
N PHE A 263 11.58 -10.46 -0.38
CA PHE A 263 10.98 -10.90 -1.62
C PHE A 263 11.93 -10.63 -2.77
N GLU A 264 12.30 -11.70 -3.46
CA GLU A 264 13.15 -11.68 -4.63
C GLU A 264 12.30 -12.07 -5.83
N LEU A 265 12.30 -11.22 -6.85
CA LEU A 265 11.67 -11.56 -8.12
C LEU A 265 12.48 -12.69 -8.76
N LEU A 266 11.81 -13.76 -9.17
CA LEU A 266 12.44 -14.80 -9.97
C LEU A 266 12.83 -14.22 -11.35
N PRO A 267 13.88 -14.72 -12.02
CA PRO A 267 14.32 -14.17 -13.30
C PRO A 267 13.22 -14.11 -14.37
N GLU A 268 12.32 -15.10 -14.39
CA GLU A 268 11.18 -15.14 -15.32
C GLU A 268 10.19 -14.01 -15.05
N VAL A 269 9.93 -13.72 -13.78
CA VAL A 269 9.10 -12.59 -13.35
C VAL A 269 9.78 -11.28 -13.74
N GLU A 270 11.06 -11.13 -13.43
CA GLU A 270 11.84 -9.93 -13.74
C GLU A 270 11.87 -9.62 -15.24
N ASN A 271 11.98 -10.65 -16.10
CA ASN A 271 11.92 -10.51 -17.55
C ASN A 271 10.53 -10.10 -18.07
N ALA A 272 9.46 -10.47 -17.36
CA ALA A 272 8.09 -10.08 -17.71
C ALA A 272 7.73 -8.67 -17.21
N MET A 273 8.49 -8.12 -16.27
CA MET A 273 8.28 -6.75 -15.77
C MET A 273 8.52 -5.72 -16.86
N PRO A 274 7.86 -4.54 -16.77
CA PRO A 274 8.23 -3.40 -17.61
C PRO A 274 9.73 -3.09 -17.52
N SER A 275 10.39 -3.02 -18.68
CA SER A 275 11.83 -2.78 -18.79
C SER A 275 12.26 -1.42 -18.24
N GLU A 276 11.34 -0.46 -18.19
CA GLU A 276 11.54 0.87 -17.62
C GLU A 276 10.55 1.14 -16.48
N GLU A 277 10.88 2.07 -15.59
CA GLU A 277 9.91 2.63 -14.63
C GLU A 277 8.87 3.45 -15.39
N LEU A 278 7.59 3.12 -15.23
CA LEU A 278 6.50 3.78 -15.96
C LEU A 278 6.07 5.08 -15.29
N PHE A 279 6.36 5.23 -14.00
CA PHE A 279 5.98 6.41 -13.21
C PHE A 279 7.17 7.18 -12.57
N PRO A 280 8.25 7.52 -13.31
CA PRO A 280 9.44 8.15 -12.73
C PRO A 280 9.14 9.54 -12.15
N LYS A 281 8.24 10.30 -12.78
CA LYS A 281 7.81 11.61 -12.29
C LYS A 281 7.00 11.54 -11.00
N LEU A 282 6.30 10.43 -10.75
CA LEU A 282 5.57 10.25 -9.49
C LEU A 282 6.57 10.20 -8.33
N ARG A 283 7.69 9.50 -8.51
CA ARG A 283 8.80 9.46 -7.55
C ARG A 283 9.37 10.86 -7.30
N GLU A 284 9.54 11.68 -8.35
CA GLU A 284 10.01 13.07 -8.22
C GLU A 284 9.01 14.01 -7.51
N GLN A 285 7.71 13.73 -7.66
CA GLN A 285 6.63 14.47 -7.00
C GLN A 285 6.53 14.14 -5.50
N LEU A 286 6.99 12.96 -5.09
CA LEU A 286 7.03 12.53 -3.69
C LEU A 286 8.22 13.16 -2.96
N LYS A 287 8.13 14.47 -2.73
CA LYS A 287 9.13 15.23 -1.96
C LYS A 287 8.81 15.15 -0.47
N LYS A 288 9.82 14.81 0.33
CA LYS A 288 9.73 15.00 1.79
C LYS A 288 9.65 16.51 2.05
N PHE A 289 8.54 16.98 2.61
CA PHE A 289 8.54 18.26 3.31
C PHE A 289 9.38 18.06 4.58
N VAL A 290 10.57 18.66 4.61
CA VAL A 290 11.46 18.69 5.78
C VAL A 290 11.12 19.89 6.64
#